data_AF-A0A614Q3M7-F1
#
_entry.id   AF-A0A614Q3M7-F1
#
_cell.length_a   1.000
_cell.length_b   1.000
_cell.length_c   1.000
_cell.angle_alpha   90.00
_cell.angle_beta   90.00
_cell.angle_gamma   90.00
#
_symmetry.space_group_name_H-M   'P 1'
#
loop_
_entity.id
_entity.type
_entity.pdbx_description
1 polymer ?
#
loop_
_entity_poly.entity_id
_entity_poly.type
_entity_poly.pdbx_seq_one_letter_code
_entity_poly.pdbx_strand_id
1 'polypeptide(L)'
;EYSEIGFSFAFATVALVMIVTTRFAKSFVARWGIAGCVARGMALLVCGAVLLGIGELYGSPSFLTFILPMWVVAVGIVFTVSVTANGALAEFDDIAGSAVAFYFCVQSLIVSIVGTLAVALLNGDTAWPVICYATAMAVLVSLGLVLLRLRGAATEKSPVV
;
A
#
# COMPACT_ATOMS: atom_id res chain seq x y z
N GLU A 1 -23.65 -21.20 0.82
CA GLU A 1 -23.58 -19.98 -0.01
C GLU A 1 -23.34 -18.79 0.89
N TYR A 2 -22.40 -17.93 0.53
CA TYR A 2 -22.18 -16.67 1.25
C TYR A 2 -23.19 -15.66 0.71
N SER A 3 -24.09 -15.14 1.55
CA SER A 3 -24.98 -14.06 1.14
C SER A 3 -24.17 -12.79 0.90
N GLU A 4 -24.51 -12.01 -0.14
CA GLU A 4 -23.89 -10.71 -0.45
C GLU A 4 -23.84 -9.76 0.76
N ILE A 5 -24.88 -9.82 1.61
CA ILE A 5 -24.96 -9.05 2.86
C ILE A 5 -23.88 -9.52 3.84
N GLY A 6 -23.70 -10.83 3.98
CA GLY A 6 -22.66 -11.42 4.82
C GLY A 6 -21.24 -11.05 4.34
N PHE A 7 -21.03 -11.02 3.02
CA PHE A 7 -19.76 -10.57 2.44
C PHE A 7 -19.52 -9.08 2.71
N SER A 8 -20.54 -8.24 2.55
CA SER A 8 -20.44 -6.80 2.80
C SER A 8 -20.12 -6.48 4.26
N PHE A 9 -20.77 -7.17 5.22
CA PHE A 9 -20.44 -7.03 6.64
C PHE A 9 -19.02 -7.51 6.94
N ALA A 10 -18.60 -8.63 6.36
CA ALA A 10 -17.24 -9.11 6.50
C ALA A 10 -16.23 -8.12 5.91
N PHE A 11 -16.51 -7.54 4.75
CA PHE A 11 -15.65 -6.54 4.12
C PHE A 11 -15.58 -5.24 4.91
N ALA A 12 -16.67 -4.82 5.57
CA ALA A 12 -16.67 -3.65 6.46
C ALA A 12 -15.67 -3.79 7.62
N THR A 13 -15.33 -5.01 8.04
CA THR A 13 -14.29 -5.24 9.05
C THR A 13 -12.90 -4.78 8.57
N VAL A 14 -12.64 -4.78 7.26
CA VAL A 14 -11.39 -4.24 6.69
C VAL A 14 -11.27 -2.75 7.02
N ALA A 15 -12.36 -1.99 6.87
CA ALA A 15 -12.40 -0.58 7.22
C ALA A 15 -12.21 -0.37 8.73
N LEU A 16 -12.80 -1.24 9.58
CA LEU A 16 -12.57 -1.21 11.02
C LEU A 16 -11.08 -1.39 11.34
N VAL A 17 -10.41 -2.36 10.71
CA VAL A 17 -8.96 -2.59 10.84
C VAL A 17 -8.18 -1.35 10.41
N MET A 18 -8.56 -0.69 9.32
CA MET A 18 -7.90 0.56 8.90
C MET A 18 -8.04 1.66 9.96
N ILE A 19 -9.24 1.87 10.50
CA ILE A 19 -9.51 2.88 11.53
C ILE A 19 -8.68 2.62 12.78
N VAL A 20 -8.70 1.38 13.28
CA VAL A 20 -7.96 0.96 14.47
C VAL A 20 -6.46 1.16 14.24
N THR A 21 -5.93 0.69 13.11
CA THR A 21 -4.49 0.82 12.79
C THR A 21 -4.07 2.28 12.68
N THR A 22 -4.90 3.13 12.06
CA THR A 22 -4.62 4.56 11.88
C THR A 22 -4.50 5.27 13.21
N ARG A 23 -5.23 4.83 14.24
CA ARG A 23 -5.17 5.41 15.59
C ARG A 23 -3.77 5.30 16.22
N PHE A 24 -3.00 4.31 15.80
CA PHE A 24 -1.64 4.08 16.27
C PHE A 24 -0.58 4.62 15.31
N ALA A 25 -0.97 5.20 14.16
CA ALA A 25 -0.06 5.69 13.14
C ALA A 25 0.99 6.64 13.71
N LYS A 26 0.60 7.62 14.54
CA LYS A 26 1.56 8.56 15.17
C LYS A 26 2.65 7.84 15.98
N SER A 27 2.29 6.81 16.74
CA SER A 27 3.26 6.01 17.51
C SER A 27 4.19 5.20 16.61
N PHE A 28 3.66 4.62 15.52
CA PHE A 28 4.47 3.88 14.56
C PHE A 28 5.47 4.79 13.84
N VAL A 29 5.03 5.98 13.42
CA VAL A 29 5.90 6.97 12.78
C VAL A 29 6.99 7.44 13.74
N ALA A 30 6.66 7.70 15.01
CA ALA A 30 7.66 8.08 16.01
C ALA A 30 8.71 6.98 16.25
N ARG A 31 8.31 5.71 16.19
CA ARG A 31 9.20 4.57 16.46
C ARG A 31 10.03 4.13 15.26
N TRP A 32 9.51 4.27 14.04
CA TRP A 32 10.11 3.70 12.83
C TRP A 32 10.50 4.73 11.76
N GLY A 33 10.05 5.98 11.89
CA GLY A 33 10.21 7.03 10.89
C GLY A 33 9.45 6.74 9.59
N ILE A 34 9.48 7.72 8.68
CA ILE A 34 8.78 7.65 7.37
C ILE A 34 9.26 6.44 6.57
N ALA A 35 10.58 6.32 6.35
CA ALA A 35 11.15 5.24 5.56
C ALA A 35 10.92 3.84 6.17
N GLY A 36 10.86 3.73 7.50
CA GLY A 36 10.60 2.46 8.18
C GLY A 36 9.14 2.05 8.14
N CYS A 37 8.20 3.01 8.17
CA CYS A 37 6.78 2.78 7.95
C CYS A 37 6.50 2.33 6.51
N VAL A 38 7.07 3.02 5.49
CA VAL A 38 6.91 2.62 4.08
C VAL A 38 7.44 1.21 3.84
N ALA A 39 8.65 0.88 4.31
CA ALA A 39 9.23 -0.46 4.11
C ALA A 39 8.35 -1.59 4.69
N ARG A 40 7.83 -1.39 5.91
CA ARG A 40 6.93 -2.36 6.55
C ARG A 40 5.58 -2.42 5.86
N GLY A 41 5.05 -1.27 5.42
CA GLY A 41 3.83 -1.18 4.63
C GLY A 41 3.93 -2.00 3.35
N MET A 42 5.00 -1.82 2.58
CA MET A 42 5.24 -2.58 1.35
C MET A 42 5.38 -4.09 1.62
N ALA A 43 6.09 -4.47 2.68
CA ALA A 43 6.21 -5.88 3.07
C ALA A 43 4.85 -6.51 3.42
N LEU A 44 3.98 -5.78 4.12
CA LEU A 44 2.62 -6.21 4.44
C LEU A 44 1.74 -6.31 3.19
N LEU A 45 1.88 -5.39 2.22
CA LEU A 45 1.17 -5.48 0.95
C LEU A 45 1.56 -6.74 0.17
N VAL A 46 2.86 -7.05 0.08
CA VAL A 46 3.33 -8.29 -0.58
C VAL A 46 2.86 -9.52 0.19
N CYS A 47 2.93 -9.51 1.52
CA CYS A 47 2.45 -10.62 2.35
C CYS A 47 0.95 -10.87 2.15
N GLY A 48 0.13 -9.82 2.18
CA GLY A 48 -1.30 -9.90 1.93
C GLY A 48 -1.61 -10.38 0.51
N ALA A 49 -0.86 -9.94 -0.50
CA ALA A 49 -1.01 -10.40 -1.87
C ALA A 49 -0.64 -11.89 -2.04
N VAL A 50 0.41 -12.36 -1.37
CA VAL A 50 0.76 -13.79 -1.35
C VAL A 50 -0.33 -14.61 -0.68
N LEU A 51 -0.87 -14.16 0.45
CA LEU A 51 -1.98 -14.82 1.14
C LEU A 51 -3.23 -14.88 0.26
N LEU A 52 -3.57 -13.80 -0.44
CA LEU A 52 -4.65 -13.77 -1.43
C LEU A 52 -4.40 -14.76 -2.57
N GLY A 53 -3.17 -14.81 -3.11
CA GLY A 53 -2.81 -15.75 -4.16
C GLY A 53 -2.91 -17.21 -3.73
N ILE A 54 -2.52 -17.53 -2.50
CA ILE A 54 -2.72 -18.87 -1.92
C ILE A 54 -4.23 -19.16 -1.78
N GLY A 55 -5.01 -18.18 -1.31
CA GLY A 55 -6.46 -18.29 -1.19
C GLY A 55 -7.16 -18.57 -2.52
N GLU A 56 -6.75 -17.87 -3.58
CA GLU A 56 -7.27 -18.00 -4.94
C GLU A 56 -6.90 -19.35 -5.59
N LEU A 57 -5.68 -19.85 -5.34
CA LEU A 57 -5.19 -21.09 -5.95
C LEU A 57 -5.72 -22.36 -5.26
N TYR A 58 -5.96 -22.32 -3.95
CA TYR A 58 -6.22 -23.51 -3.14
C TYR A 58 -7.59 -23.52 -2.44
N GLY A 59 -8.36 -22.42 -2.51
CA GLY A 59 -9.60 -22.28 -1.74
C GLY A 59 -10.78 -21.77 -2.57
N SER A 60 -11.99 -22.07 -2.08
CA SER A 60 -13.19 -21.35 -2.51
C SER A 60 -13.20 -19.95 -1.86
N PRO A 61 -13.79 -18.92 -2.50
CA PRO A 61 -13.93 -17.60 -1.91
C PRO A 61 -14.63 -17.68 -0.54
N SER A 62 -13.91 -17.34 0.52
CA SER A 62 -14.37 -17.46 1.90
C SER A 62 -13.76 -16.34 2.76
N PHE A 63 -14.29 -16.18 3.98
CA PHE A 63 -13.77 -15.20 4.94
C PHE A 63 -12.25 -15.35 5.16
N LEU A 64 -11.77 -16.59 5.30
CA LEU A 64 -10.36 -16.86 5.58
C LEU A 64 -9.46 -16.67 4.36
N THR A 65 -9.97 -16.99 3.16
CA THR A 65 -9.19 -16.94 1.92
C THR A 65 -9.14 -15.55 1.29
N PHE A 66 -10.06 -14.64 1.68
CA PHE A 66 -10.12 -13.28 1.13
C PHE A 66 -10.07 -12.17 2.20
N ILE A 67 -10.93 -12.21 3.22
CA ILE A 67 -11.07 -11.11 4.19
C ILE A 67 -9.84 -10.99 5.09
N LEU A 68 -9.34 -12.11 5.62
CA LEU A 68 -8.16 -12.11 6.48
C LEU A 68 -6.89 -11.61 5.76
N PRO A 69 -6.58 -12.05 4.52
CA PRO A 69 -5.53 -11.42 3.72
C PRO A 69 -5.76 -9.91 3.48
N MET A 70 -7.00 -9.49 3.25
CA MET A 70 -7.33 -8.07 3.07
C MET A 70 -7.09 -7.24 4.35
N TRP A 71 -7.21 -7.82 5.54
CA TRP A 71 -6.79 -7.13 6.78
C TRP A 71 -5.30 -6.84 6.79
N VAL A 72 -4.47 -7.80 6.35
CA VAL A 72 -3.01 -7.61 6.25
C VAL A 72 -2.68 -6.49 5.26
N VAL A 73 -3.33 -6.51 4.09
CA VAL A 73 -3.22 -5.44 3.08
C VAL A 73 -3.63 -4.10 3.68
N ALA A 74 -4.76 -4.02 4.38
CA ALA A 74 -5.26 -2.80 5.00
C ALA A 74 -4.28 -2.18 6.00
N VAL A 75 -3.65 -3.00 6.86
CA VAL A 75 -2.59 -2.52 7.77
C VAL A 75 -1.41 -1.95 6.97
N GLY A 76 -0.99 -2.64 5.91
CA GLY A 76 0.07 -2.18 5.01
C GLY A 76 -0.25 -0.84 4.33
N ILE A 77 -1.50 -0.66 3.89
CA ILE A 77 -2.00 0.61 3.34
C ILE A 77 -1.88 1.71 4.39
N VAL A 78 -2.37 1.49 5.61
CA VAL A 78 -2.35 2.51 6.67
C VAL A 78 -0.90 2.94 6.99
N PHE A 79 0.04 2.01 7.09
CA PHE A 79 1.45 2.35 7.34
C PHE A 79 2.06 3.19 6.23
N THR A 80 1.60 3.00 5.00
CA THR A 80 2.09 3.72 3.83
C THR A 80 1.45 5.10 3.73
N VAL A 81 0.12 5.16 3.66
CA VAL A 81 -0.64 6.40 3.43
C VAL A 81 -0.43 7.41 4.57
N SER A 82 -0.18 6.95 5.80
CA SER A 82 0.07 7.83 6.94
C SER A 82 1.37 8.64 6.82
N VAL A 83 2.30 8.25 5.95
CA VAL A 83 3.65 8.85 5.89
C VAL A 83 4.05 9.33 4.51
N THR A 84 3.52 8.77 3.42
CA THR A 84 4.03 9.04 2.07
C THR A 84 3.75 10.46 1.60
N ALA A 85 2.55 10.99 1.83
CA ALA A 85 2.22 12.35 1.43
C ALA A 85 3.05 13.36 2.24
N ASN A 86 3.06 13.22 3.56
CA ASN A 86 3.84 14.09 4.45
C ASN A 86 5.34 14.04 4.13
N GLY A 87 5.87 12.85 3.82
CA GLY A 87 7.29 12.70 3.45
C GLY A 87 7.63 13.27 2.08
N ALA A 88 6.77 13.08 1.08
CA ALA A 88 7.02 13.59 -0.27
C ALA A 88 6.87 15.10 -0.39
N LEU A 89 6.02 15.70 0.46
CA LEU A 89 5.67 17.12 0.40
C LEU A 89 6.44 17.98 1.42
N ALA A 90 7.30 17.36 2.25
CA ALA A 90 7.97 18.03 3.37
C ALA A 90 8.82 19.25 2.96
N GLU A 91 9.38 19.24 1.75
CA GLU A 91 10.24 20.33 1.24
C GLU A 91 9.48 21.41 0.45
N PHE A 92 8.17 21.24 0.23
CA PHE A 92 7.36 22.08 -0.65
C PHE A 92 6.33 22.94 0.11
N ASP A 93 6.67 23.37 1.32
CA ASP A 93 5.75 24.10 2.21
C ASP A 93 5.32 25.46 1.61
N ASP A 94 6.22 26.11 0.87
CA ASP A 94 5.99 27.37 0.16
C ASP A 94 4.95 27.27 -0.97
N ILE A 95 4.75 26.06 -1.50
CA ILE A 95 3.80 25.76 -2.59
C ILE A 95 2.86 24.59 -2.25
N ALA A 96 2.56 24.40 -0.96
CA ALA A 96 1.88 23.21 -0.44
C ALA A 96 0.58 22.86 -1.20
N GLY A 97 -0.25 23.84 -1.53
CA GLY A 97 -1.50 23.62 -2.26
C GLY A 97 -1.30 23.02 -3.66
N SER A 98 -0.38 23.59 -4.43
CA SER A 98 -0.05 23.12 -5.78
C SER A 98 0.67 21.77 -5.75
N ALA A 99 1.58 21.57 -4.80
CA ALA A 99 2.32 20.32 -4.64
C ALA A 99 1.39 19.16 -4.27
N VAL A 100 0.45 19.38 -3.35
CA VAL A 100 -0.60 18.40 -3.00
C VAL A 100 -1.48 18.08 -4.21
N ALA A 101 -1.94 19.10 -4.94
CA ALA A 101 -2.78 18.91 -6.12
C ALA A 101 -2.06 18.06 -7.19
N PHE A 102 -0.79 18.36 -7.46
CA PHE A 102 0.02 17.61 -8.40
C PHE A 102 0.26 16.16 -7.92
N TYR A 103 0.58 15.96 -6.63
CA TYR A 103 0.78 14.64 -6.03
C TYR A 103 -0.44 13.73 -6.22
N PHE A 104 -1.63 14.22 -5.85
CA PHE A 104 -2.86 13.44 -5.98
C PHE A 104 -3.33 13.31 -7.43
N CYS A 105 -3.05 14.28 -8.30
CA CYS A 105 -3.31 14.18 -9.74
C CYS A 105 -2.52 13.01 -10.35
N VAL A 106 -1.21 12.96 -10.12
CA VAL A 106 -0.35 11.87 -10.62
C VAL A 106 -0.76 10.53 -10.03
N GLN A 107 -1.02 10.46 -8.71
CA GLN A 107 -1.53 9.25 -8.07
C GLN A 107 -2.82 8.76 -8.75
N SER A 108 -3.77 9.67 -8.99
CA SER A 108 -5.05 9.34 -9.60
C SER A 108 -4.90 8.82 -11.02
N LEU A 109 -4.01 9.42 -11.83
CA LEU A 109 -3.68 8.93 -13.17
C LEU A 109 -3.10 7.51 -13.13
N ILE A 110 -2.16 7.26 -12.22
CA ILE A 110 -1.55 5.92 -12.04
C ILE A 110 -2.61 4.90 -11.64
N VAL A 111 -3.43 5.20 -10.61
CA VAL A 111 -4.46 4.29 -10.11
C VAL A 111 -5.52 4.03 -11.18
N SER A 112 -6.00 5.07 -11.85
CA SER A 112 -7.03 4.94 -12.89
C SER A 112 -6.52 4.13 -14.09
N ILE A 113 -5.37 4.47 -14.64
CA ILE A 113 -4.84 3.81 -15.84
C ILE A 113 -4.38 2.39 -15.52
N VAL A 114 -3.46 2.24 -14.56
CA VAL A 114 -2.82 0.95 -14.26
C VAL A 114 -3.80 0.01 -13.56
N GLY A 115 -4.66 0.53 -12.67
CA GLY A 115 -5.70 -0.26 -12.02
C GLY A 115 -6.74 -0.77 -13.02
N THR A 116 -7.20 0.08 -13.95
CA THR A 116 -8.13 -0.35 -15.00
C THR A 116 -7.50 -1.40 -15.90
N LEU A 117 -6.24 -1.21 -16.31
CA LEU A 117 -5.51 -2.21 -17.09
C LEU A 117 -5.37 -3.54 -16.35
N ALA A 118 -5.09 -3.52 -15.05
CA ALA A 118 -5.01 -4.74 -14.24
C ALA A 118 -6.35 -5.51 -14.24
N VAL A 119 -7.47 -4.81 -14.04
CA VAL A 119 -8.80 -5.44 -14.07
C VAL A 119 -9.16 -5.95 -15.46
N ALA A 120 -8.88 -5.18 -16.50
CA ALA A 120 -9.18 -5.54 -17.89
C ALA A 120 -8.36 -6.74 -18.39
N LEU A 121 -7.10 -6.87 -17.96
CA LEU A 121 -6.19 -7.92 -18.43
C LEU A 121 -6.22 -9.19 -17.58
N LEU A 122 -6.52 -9.08 -16.28
CA LEU A 122 -6.37 -10.19 -15.32
C LEU A 122 -7.70 -10.78 -14.82
N ASN A 123 -8.78 -10.58 -15.57
CA ASN A 123 -10.14 -11.02 -15.23
C ASN A 123 -10.64 -10.42 -13.89
N GLY A 124 -11.47 -9.37 -14.01
CA GLY A 124 -12.02 -8.62 -12.88
C GLY A 124 -12.85 -9.43 -11.88
N ASP A 125 -13.30 -10.63 -12.24
CA ASP A 125 -14.09 -11.50 -11.36
C ASP A 125 -13.22 -12.31 -10.37
N THR A 126 -11.89 -12.20 -10.47
CA THR A 126 -10.92 -12.95 -9.64
C THR A 126 -10.12 -12.03 -8.73
N ALA A 127 -9.36 -12.59 -7.78
CA ALA A 127 -8.43 -11.81 -6.95
C ALA A 127 -7.15 -11.36 -7.70
N TRP A 128 -6.88 -11.90 -8.89
CA TRP A 128 -5.64 -11.68 -9.64
C TRP A 128 -5.31 -10.20 -9.93
N PRO A 129 -6.27 -9.33 -10.31
CA PRO A 129 -5.98 -7.91 -10.51
C PRO A 129 -5.38 -7.26 -9.26
N VAL A 130 -5.94 -7.54 -8.08
CA VAL A 130 -5.49 -6.97 -6.81
C VAL A 130 -4.14 -7.55 -6.40
N ILE A 131 -3.95 -8.87 -6.53
CA ILE A 131 -2.69 -9.56 -6.20
C ILE A 131 -1.53 -8.99 -7.02
N CYS A 132 -1.70 -8.94 -8.34
CA CYS A 132 -0.67 -8.46 -9.26
C CYS A 132 -0.39 -6.96 -9.06
N TYR A 133 -1.44 -6.15 -8.96
CA TYR A 133 -1.30 -4.70 -8.77
C TYR A 133 -0.58 -4.37 -7.45
N ALA A 134 -1.04 -4.95 -6.33
CA ALA A 134 -0.45 -4.72 -5.02
C ALA A 134 1.01 -5.18 -4.96
N THR A 135 1.31 -6.35 -5.52
CA THR A 135 2.69 -6.89 -5.54
C THR A 135 3.60 -6.02 -6.40
N ALA A 136 3.20 -5.67 -7.62
CA ALA A 136 4.00 -4.87 -8.53
C ALA A 136 4.31 -3.48 -7.95
N MET A 137 3.29 -2.78 -7.45
CA MET A 137 3.46 -1.46 -6.84
C MET A 137 4.31 -1.53 -5.57
N ALA A 138 4.11 -2.54 -4.72
CA ALA A 138 4.90 -2.70 -3.50
C ALA A 138 6.37 -2.96 -3.80
N VAL A 139 6.68 -3.77 -4.82
CA VAL A 139 8.05 -4.02 -5.28
C VAL A 139 8.66 -2.75 -5.87
N LEU A 140 7.94 -2.02 -6.72
CA LEU A 140 8.42 -0.76 -7.32
C LEU A 140 8.77 0.28 -6.25
N VAL A 141 7.89 0.48 -5.26
CA VAL A 141 8.15 1.42 -4.16
C VAL A 141 9.30 0.94 -3.28
N SER A 142 9.40 -0.36 -3.03
CA SER A 142 10.52 -0.93 -2.25
C SER A 142 11.86 -0.72 -2.95
N LEU A 143 11.92 -0.96 -4.27
CA LEU A 143 13.10 -0.69 -5.08
C LEU A 143 13.47 0.80 -5.05
N GLY A 144 12.49 1.69 -5.23
CA GLY A 144 12.70 3.13 -5.11
C GLY A 144 13.27 3.52 -3.75
N LEU A 145 12.74 2.94 -2.67
CA LEU A 145 13.23 3.18 -1.31
C LEU A 145 14.66 2.66 -1.11
N VAL A 146 15.02 1.50 -1.65
CA VAL A 146 16.39 0.98 -1.61
C VAL A 146 17.33 1.91 -2.37
N LEU A 147 16.96 2.34 -3.57
CA LEU A 147 17.75 3.26 -4.38
C LEU A 147 17.99 4.60 -3.67
N LEU A 148 16.98 5.15 -3.01
CA LEU A 148 17.12 6.39 -2.22
C LEU A 148 18.08 6.20 -1.04
N ARG A 149 18.01 5.06 -0.33
CA ARG A 149 18.93 4.74 0.77
C ARG A 149 20.36 4.59 0.29
N LEU A 150 20.57 3.92 -0.85
CA LEU A 150 21.89 3.77 -1.47
C LEU A 150 22.49 5.12 -1.89
N ARG A 151 21.66 6.01 -2.46
CA ARG A 151 22.08 7.36 -2.83
C ARG A 151 22.46 8.19 -1.61
N GLY A 152 21.65 8.18 -0.55
CA GLY A 152 21.96 8.87 0.71
C GLY A 152 23.30 8.44 1.31
N ALA A 153 23.54 7.12 1.36
CA ALA A 153 24.81 6.55 1.83
C ALA A 153 26.02 6.88 0.94
N ALA A 154 25.82 7.14 -0.36
CA ALA A 154 26.89 7.55 -1.27
C ALA A 154 27.26 9.03 -1.08
N THR A 155 26.28 9.91 -0.88
CA THR A 155 26.50 11.33 -0.57
C THR A 155 27.23 11.55 0.75
N GLU A 156 26.94 10.75 1.79
CA GLU A 156 27.60 10.85 3.10
C GLU A 156 29.09 10.40 3.06
N LYS A 157 29.46 9.58 2.06
CA LYS A 157 30.83 9.10 1.84
C LYS A 157 31.68 10.00 0.95
N SER A 158 31.11 11.04 0.34
CA SER A 158 31.91 12.02 -0.41
C SER A 158 32.52 13.00 0.60
N PRO A 159 33.84 12.95 0.87
CA PRO A 159 34.45 13.99 1.69
C PRO A 159 34.22 15.31 0.96
N VAL A 160 33.69 16.29 1.68
CA VAL A 160 33.69 17.69 1.23
C VAL A 160 35.15 18.03 0.94
N VAL A 161 35.47 18.21 -0.34
CA VAL A 161 36.77 18.72 -0.82
C VAL A 161 36.78 20.22 -0.63
#